data_AF-A0A6I2R477-F1
#
_entry.id   AF-A0A6I2R477-F1
#
_cell.length_a   1.000
_cell.length_b   1.000
_cell.length_c   1.000
_cell.angle_alpha   90.00
_cell.angle_beta   90.00
_cell.angle_gamma   90.00
#
_symmetry.space_group_name_H-M   'P 1'
#
loop_
_entity.id
_entity.type
_entity.pdbx_description
1 polymer ?
#
loop_
_entity_poly.entity_id
_entity_poly.type
_entity_poly.pdbx_seq_one_letter_code
_entity_poly.pdbx_strand_id
1 'polypeptide(L)'
;MCREYIEQLNHLISIAPHLAYAEIKTCRRDTLIDEIESSIRLAGLPDYRARDIAIGVIKGDLMALRLPPFVPKSRFPFTPAAFRAEHDRRLRYDRARNQMMRTQDWCQRRWNEGWSLAEIMMQSKAM
;
A
#
# COMPACT_ATOMS: atom_id res chain seq x y z
N MET A 1 16.63 13.01 5.27
CA MET A 1 16.78 11.99 6.33
C MET A 1 18.25 11.69 6.53
N CYS A 2 18.67 11.29 7.73
CA CYS A 2 20.07 10.91 7.99
C CYS A 2 20.39 9.58 7.29
N ARG A 3 21.57 9.48 6.66
CA ARG A 3 22.03 8.25 5.98
C ARG A 3 22.17 7.07 6.95
N GLU A 4 22.65 7.33 8.16
CA GLU A 4 22.77 6.33 9.23
C GLU A 4 21.42 5.72 9.61
N TYR A 5 20.34 6.52 9.63
CA TYR A 5 18.99 6.02 9.92
C TYR A 5 18.49 5.08 8.83
N ILE A 6 18.73 5.41 7.56
CA ILE A 6 18.35 4.57 6.42
C ILE A 6 19.10 3.24 6.46
N GLU A 7 20.40 3.25 6.79
CA GLU A 7 21.20 2.04 6.91
C GLU A 7 20.72 1.14 8.07
N GLN A 8 20.43 1.74 9.23
CA GLN A 8 19.83 1.03 10.37
C GLN A 8 18.46 0.44 10.05
N LEU A 9 17.62 1.19 9.33
CA LEU A 9 16.30 0.73 8.93
C LEU A 9 16.39 -0.42 7.91
N ASN A 10 17.30 -0.34 6.93
CA ASN A 10 17.55 -1.44 5.99
C ASN A 10 18.02 -2.72 6.72
N HIS A 11 18.87 -2.58 7.73
CA HIS A 11 19.28 -3.70 8.57
C HIS A 11 18.09 -4.28 9.36
N LEU A 12 17.25 -3.42 9.94
CA LEU A 12 16.04 -3.84 10.67
C LEU A 12 15.03 -4.54 9.76
N ILE A 13 14.86 -4.06 8.52
CA ILE A 13 14.03 -4.69 7.49
C ILE A 13 14.49 -6.14 7.22
N SER A 14 15.81 -6.36 7.12
CA SER A 14 16.39 -7.68 6.87
C SER A 14 16.14 -8.67 8.01
N ILE A 15 16.28 -8.22 9.27
CA ILE A 15 16.23 -9.10 10.45
C ILE A 15 14.82 -9.24 11.03
N ALA A 16 14.06 -8.14 11.06
CA ALA A 16 12.76 -8.07 11.71
C ALA A 16 11.77 -7.15 10.96
N PRO A 17 11.18 -7.61 9.84
CA PRO A 17 10.21 -6.86 9.03
C PRO A 17 9.03 -6.26 9.83
N HIS A 18 8.58 -6.96 10.87
CA HIS A 18 7.47 -6.50 11.71
C HIS A 18 7.85 -5.32 12.62
N LEU A 19 9.10 -5.28 13.09
CA LEU A 19 9.62 -4.15 13.86
C LEU A 19 9.90 -2.97 12.94
N ALA A 20 10.45 -3.21 11.75
CA ALA A 20 10.61 -2.18 10.72
C ALA A 20 9.26 -1.53 10.34
N TYR A 21 8.19 -2.33 10.19
CA TYR A 21 6.84 -1.80 9.96
C TYR A 21 6.40 -0.85 11.08
N ALA A 22 6.59 -1.25 12.35
CA ALA A 22 6.21 -0.42 13.48
C ALA A 22 7.00 0.90 13.51
N GLU A 23 8.31 0.83 13.28
CA GLU A 23 9.21 1.99 13.22
C GLU A 23 8.80 2.98 12.12
N ILE A 24 8.58 2.48 10.89
CA ILE A 24 8.15 3.31 9.75
C ILE A 24 6.79 3.95 10.05
N LYS A 25 5.85 3.18 10.64
CA LYS A 25 4.52 3.67 11.00
C LYS A 25 4.54 4.72 12.11
N THR A 26 5.53 4.67 13.01
CA THR A 26 5.73 5.73 14.02
C THR A 26 6.46 6.95 13.47
N CYS A 27 7.05 6.84 12.28
CA CYS A 27 7.71 7.94 11.61
C CYS A 27 6.68 8.93 11.01
N ARG A 28 7.15 10.09 10.55
CA ARG A 28 6.30 11.22 10.08
C ARG A 28 5.25 10.79 9.04
N ARG A 29 4.22 11.62 8.86
CA ARG A 29 3.23 11.50 7.77
C ARG A 29 3.92 11.47 6.41
N ASP A 30 3.30 10.78 5.47
CA ASP A 30 3.69 10.66 4.06
C ASP A 30 4.72 9.54 3.80
N THR A 31 4.50 8.38 4.42
CA THR A 31 5.21 7.13 4.11
C THR A 31 4.47 6.30 3.06
N LEU A 32 5.15 5.31 2.48
CA LEU A 32 4.50 4.32 1.62
C LEU A 32 3.40 3.55 2.37
N ILE A 33 3.53 3.36 3.68
CA ILE A 33 2.50 2.71 4.51
C ILE A 33 1.21 3.54 4.51
N ASP A 34 1.31 4.87 4.63
CA ASP A 34 0.15 5.76 4.60
C ASP A 34 -0.59 5.69 3.26
N GLU A 35 0.14 5.57 2.14
CA GLU A 35 -0.47 5.40 0.80
C GLU A 35 -1.21 4.07 0.67
N ILE A 36 -0.62 2.99 1.19
CA ILE A 36 -1.23 1.67 1.20
C ILE A 36 -2.51 1.71 2.04
N GLU A 37 -2.45 2.29 3.25
CA GLU A 37 -3.62 2.45 4.12
C GLU A 37 -4.71 3.31 3.45
N SER A 38 -4.35 4.42 2.83
CA SER A 38 -5.28 5.31 2.10
C SER A 38 -5.99 4.57 0.96
N SER A 39 -5.24 3.79 0.17
CA SER A 39 -5.80 2.99 -0.93
C SER A 39 -6.74 1.90 -0.42
N ILE A 40 -6.39 1.24 0.70
CA ILE A 40 -7.23 0.20 1.32
C ILE A 40 -8.54 0.79 1.87
N ARG A 41 -8.47 1.94 2.55
CA ARG A 41 -9.66 2.67 3.01
C ARG A 41 -10.54 3.12 1.85
N LEU A 42 -9.95 3.64 0.78
CA LEU A 42 -10.69 4.04 -0.43
C LEU A 42 -11.40 2.85 -1.09
N ALA A 43 -10.76 1.68 -1.12
CA ALA A 43 -11.34 0.44 -1.63
C ALA A 43 -12.46 -0.12 -0.73
N GLY A 44 -12.61 0.39 0.50
CA GLY A 44 -13.56 -0.11 1.49
C GLY A 44 -13.19 -1.50 2.02
N LEU A 45 -11.89 -1.81 2.07
CA LEU A 45 -11.36 -3.06 2.59
C LEU A 45 -10.95 -2.91 4.07
N PRO A 46 -10.88 -4.00 4.84
CA PRO A 46 -10.45 -3.95 6.24
C PRO A 46 -8.99 -3.49 6.40
N ASP A 47 -8.72 -2.70 7.44
CA ASP A 47 -7.39 -2.10 7.69
C ASP A 47 -6.26 -3.14 7.83
N TYR A 48 -6.55 -4.35 8.34
CA TYR A 48 -5.53 -5.40 8.46
C TYR A 48 -4.90 -5.77 7.10
N ARG A 49 -5.63 -5.57 5.98
CA ARG A 49 -5.11 -5.81 4.63
C ARG A 49 -3.99 -4.86 4.26
N ALA A 50 -4.04 -3.62 4.74
CA ALA A 50 -2.95 -2.66 4.53
C ALA A 50 -1.68 -3.14 5.22
N ARG A 51 -1.82 -3.69 6.43
CA ARG A 51 -0.71 -4.27 7.19
C ARG A 51 -0.10 -5.48 6.46
N ASP A 52 -0.92 -6.40 5.95
CA ASP A 52 -0.43 -7.58 5.22
C ASP A 52 0.35 -7.18 3.97
N ILE A 53 -0.17 -6.22 3.19
CA ILE A 53 0.49 -5.69 2.00
C ILE A 53 1.81 -5.02 2.39
N ALA A 54 1.79 -4.10 3.36
CA ALA A 54 2.99 -3.39 3.80
C ALA A 54 4.09 -4.34 4.30
N ILE A 55 3.74 -5.39 5.04
CA ILE A 55 4.71 -6.41 5.47
C ILE A 55 5.26 -7.19 4.28
N GLY A 56 4.43 -7.53 3.28
CA GLY A 56 4.88 -8.16 2.03
C GLY A 56 5.91 -7.29 1.31
N VAL A 57 5.64 -6.00 1.20
CA VAL A 57 6.55 -5.01 0.61
C VAL A 57 7.86 -4.90 1.38
N ILE A 58 7.80 -4.82 2.72
CA ILE A 58 8.98 -4.77 3.58
C ILE A 58 9.83 -6.04 3.43
N LYS A 59 9.23 -7.20 3.15
CA LYS A 59 9.96 -8.44 2.84
C LYS A 59 10.60 -8.46 1.44
N GLY A 60 10.45 -7.38 0.67
CA GLY A 60 11.00 -7.24 -0.68
C GLY A 60 10.03 -7.62 -1.80
N ASP A 61 8.80 -8.03 -1.49
CA ASP A 61 7.79 -8.31 -2.52
C ASP A 61 7.07 -7.02 -2.94
N LEU A 62 7.66 -6.27 -3.87
CA LEU A 62 7.00 -5.11 -4.48
C LEU A 62 5.74 -5.50 -5.28
N MET A 63 5.60 -6.77 -5.67
CA MET A 63 4.40 -7.28 -6.34
C MET A 63 3.22 -7.42 -5.37
N ALA A 64 3.47 -7.37 -4.06
CA ALA A 64 2.45 -7.31 -3.03
C ALA A 64 1.65 -5.99 -3.03
N LEU A 65 2.17 -4.91 -3.64
CA LEU A 65 1.48 -3.61 -3.83
C LEU A 65 0.32 -3.72 -4.84
N ARG A 66 -0.67 -4.54 -4.52
CA ARG A 66 -1.87 -4.72 -5.32
C ARG A 66 -3.05 -4.96 -4.40
N LEU A 67 -4.19 -4.43 -4.81
CA LEU A 67 -5.44 -4.78 -4.16
C LEU A 67 -5.84 -6.21 -4.53
N PRO A 68 -6.59 -6.92 -3.67
CA PRO A 68 -7.19 -8.19 -4.03
C PRO A 68 -8.12 -8.07 -5.26
N PRO A 69 -8.68 -9.17 -5.77
CA PRO A 69 -9.76 -9.08 -6.75
C PRO A 69 -11.01 -8.42 -6.14
N PHE A 70 -11.71 -7.58 -6.90
CA PHE A 70 -13.00 -7.05 -6.49
C PHE A 70 -14.04 -8.17 -6.38
N VAL A 71 -14.72 -8.25 -5.25
CA VAL A 71 -15.80 -9.23 -5.03
C VAL A 71 -17.13 -8.49 -4.82
N PRO A 72 -18.12 -8.67 -5.71
CA PRO A 72 -19.46 -8.13 -5.54
C PRO A 72 -20.13 -8.58 -4.24
N LYS A 73 -20.84 -7.69 -3.54
CA LYS A 73 -21.60 -8.06 -2.32
C LYS A 73 -22.78 -8.94 -2.65
N SER A 74 -23.42 -8.69 -3.79
CA SER A 74 -24.49 -9.50 -4.34
C SER A 74 -24.19 -9.80 -5.80
N ARG A 75 -24.48 -11.03 -6.25
CA ARG A 75 -24.48 -11.39 -7.67
C ARG A 75 -25.61 -10.71 -8.45
N PHE A 76 -26.71 -10.37 -7.76
CA PHE A 76 -27.90 -9.76 -8.36
C PHE A 76 -28.41 -8.64 -7.44
N PRO A 77 -28.10 -7.36 -7.72
CA PRO A 77 -28.72 -6.26 -6.98
C PRO A 77 -30.20 -6.18 -7.35
N PHE A 78 -31.08 -6.61 -6.44
CA PHE A 78 -32.53 -6.72 -6.68
C PHE A 78 -33.27 -5.36 -6.76
N THR A 79 -32.57 -4.24 -6.55
CA THR A 79 -33.15 -2.89 -6.64
C THR A 79 -32.24 -1.93 -7.40
N PRO A 80 -32.79 -0.90 -8.08
CA PRO A 80 -31.98 0.15 -8.72
C PRO A 80 -31.02 0.87 -7.76
N ALA A 81 -31.43 1.04 -6.49
CA ALA A 81 -30.58 1.63 -5.46
C ALA A 81 -29.39 0.73 -5.11
N ALA A 82 -29.60 -0.58 -4.97
CA ALA A 82 -28.53 -1.55 -4.74
C ALA A 82 -27.56 -1.62 -5.93
N PHE A 83 -28.08 -1.51 -7.16
CA PHE A 83 -27.23 -1.48 -8.37
C PHE A 83 -26.32 -0.25 -8.38
N ARG A 84 -26.86 0.95 -8.13
CA ARG A 84 -26.07 2.20 -8.04
C ARG A 84 -25.01 2.12 -6.94
N ALA A 85 -25.39 1.67 -5.74
CA ALA A 85 -24.46 1.53 -4.63
C ALA A 85 -23.29 0.57 -4.93
N GLU A 86 -23.58 -0.53 -5.64
CA GLU A 86 -22.57 -1.50 -6.05
C GLU A 86 -21.66 -0.95 -7.16
N HIS A 87 -22.24 -0.21 -8.13
CA HIS A 87 -21.48 0.50 -9.16
C HIS A 87 -20.53 1.53 -8.53
N ASP A 88 -21.00 2.35 -7.60
CA ASP A 88 -20.16 3.34 -6.91
C ASP A 88 -19.05 2.68 -6.08
N ARG A 89 -19.35 1.52 -5.47
CA ARG A 89 -18.37 0.71 -4.75
C ARG A 89 -17.27 0.22 -5.69
N ARG A 90 -17.66 -0.25 -6.88
CA ARG A 90 -16.71 -0.66 -7.92
C ARG A 90 -15.87 0.50 -8.44
N LEU A 91 -16.47 1.67 -8.68
CA LEU A 91 -15.72 2.87 -9.07
C LEU A 91 -14.68 3.28 -8.02
N ARG A 92 -15.04 3.25 -6.73
CA ARG A 92 -14.08 3.52 -5.64
C ARG A 92 -12.95 2.49 -5.63
N TYR A 93 -13.30 1.21 -5.81
CA TYR A 93 -12.34 0.12 -5.90
C TYR A 93 -11.35 0.30 -7.05
N ASP A 94 -11.85 0.62 -8.25
CA ASP A 94 -11.02 0.80 -9.44
C ASP A 94 -10.11 2.03 -9.30
N ARG A 95 -10.57 3.11 -8.65
CA ARG A 95 -9.72 4.26 -8.28
C ARG A 95 -8.59 3.85 -7.34
N ALA A 96 -8.92 3.12 -6.27
CA ALA A 96 -7.92 2.63 -5.32
C ALA A 96 -6.92 1.66 -5.97
N ARG A 97 -7.39 0.80 -6.87
CA ARG A 97 -6.55 -0.12 -7.65
C ARG A 97 -5.57 0.66 -8.52
N ASN A 98 -6.06 1.66 -9.25
CA ASN A 98 -5.21 2.50 -10.09
C ASN A 98 -4.18 3.29 -9.28
N GLN A 99 -4.55 3.76 -8.08
CA GLN A 99 -3.60 4.39 -7.16
C GLN A 99 -2.51 3.42 -6.72
N MET A 100 -2.89 2.23 -6.25
CA MET A 100 -1.94 1.20 -5.83
C MET A 100 -1.00 0.76 -6.95
N MET A 101 -1.52 0.57 -8.18
CA MET A 101 -0.69 0.26 -9.35
C MET A 101 0.33 1.37 -9.65
N ARG A 102 -0.06 2.64 -9.57
CA ARG A 102 0.86 3.76 -9.77
C ARG A 102 1.95 3.81 -8.71
N THR A 103 1.58 3.51 -7.46
CA THR A 103 2.53 3.41 -6.34
C THR A 103 3.49 2.24 -6.55
N GLN A 104 3.00 1.09 -7.01
CA GLN A 104 3.82 -0.06 -7.41
C GLN A 104 4.82 0.29 -8.52
N ASP A 105 4.34 0.91 -9.62
CA ASP A 105 5.19 1.33 -10.73
C ASP A 105 6.25 2.35 -10.30
N TRP A 106 5.90 3.22 -9.34
CA TRP A 106 6.86 4.15 -8.75
C TRP A 106 7.91 3.42 -7.91
N CYS A 107 7.51 2.51 -7.02
CA CYS A 107 8.43 1.70 -6.20
C CYS A 107 9.39 0.89 -7.08
N GLN A 108 8.87 0.25 -8.13
CA GLN A 108 9.66 -0.56 -9.04
C GLN A 108 10.69 0.28 -9.81
N ARG A 109 10.32 1.50 -10.24
CA ARG A 109 11.27 2.42 -10.87
C ARG A 109 12.38 2.84 -9.91
N ARG A 110 12.04 3.23 -8.68
CA ARG A 110 13.03 3.60 -7.65
C ARG A 110 13.97 2.44 -7.32
N TRP A 111 13.42 1.23 -7.21
CA TRP A 111 14.21 0.02 -7.03
C TRP A 111 15.24 -0.16 -8.17
N ASN A 112 14.80 0.02 -9.41
CA ASN A 112 15.68 -0.09 -10.58
C ASN A 112 16.72 1.04 -10.66
N GLU A 113 16.45 2.20 -10.06
CA GLU A 113 17.39 3.32 -9.90
C GLU A 113 18.42 3.08 -8.78
N GLY A 114 18.34 1.96 -8.05
CA GLY A 114 19.27 1.59 -6.98
C GLY A 114 18.88 2.09 -5.59
N TRP A 115 17.64 2.56 -5.41
CA TRP A 115 17.16 2.96 -4.10
C TRP A 115 16.99 1.74 -3.18
N SER A 116 17.34 1.92 -1.91
CA SER A 116 17.10 0.92 -0.88
C SER A 116 15.63 0.83 -0.49
N LEU A 117 15.23 -0.31 0.09
CA LEU A 117 13.85 -0.52 0.51
C LEU A 117 13.43 0.49 1.59
N ALA A 118 14.33 0.81 2.53
CA ALA A 118 14.08 1.84 3.53
C ALA A 118 13.79 3.22 2.91
N GLU A 119 14.52 3.62 1.87
CA GLU A 119 14.28 4.88 1.17
C GLU A 119 12.91 4.92 0.49
N ILE A 120 12.55 3.82 -0.18
CA ILE A 120 11.24 3.66 -0.83
C ILE A 120 10.12 3.66 0.19
N MET A 121 10.28 2.98 1.33
CA MET A 121 9.25 2.92 2.37
C MET A 121 9.02 4.27 3.06
N MET A 122 10.09 5.04 3.23
CA MET A 122 10.09 6.32 3.93
C MET A 122 9.72 7.51 3.04
N GLN A 123 9.62 7.32 1.73
CA GLN A 123 9.06 8.30 0.82
C GLN A 123 7.75 7.78 0.24
N SER A 124 6.65 8.46 0.55
CA SER A 124 5.49 8.35 -0.32
C SER A 124 5.78 9.03 -1.65
N LYS A 125 4.98 8.72 -2.67
CA LYS A 125 4.90 9.55 -3.87
C LYS A 125 4.39 10.91 -3.43
N ALA A 126 5.30 11.82 -3.11
CA ALA A 126 5.00 13.24 -3.03
C ALA A 126 4.31 13.63 -4.34
N MET A 127 3.02 13.94 -4.25
CA MET A 127 2.29 14.59 -5.33
C MET A 127 2.80 16.02 -5.51
#